data_AF-F8GJT7-F1
#
_entry.id   AF-F8GJT7-F1
#
_cell.length_a   1.000
_cell.length_b   1.000
_cell.length_c   1.000
_cell.angle_alpha   90.00
_cell.angle_beta   90.00
_cell.angle_gamma   90.00
#
_symmetry.space_group_name_H-M   'P 1'
#
loop_
_entity.id
_entity.type
_entity.pdbx_description
1 polymer ?
#
loop_
_entity_poly.entity_id
_entity_poly.type
_entity_poly.pdbx_seq_one_letter_code
_entity_poly.pdbx_strand_id
1 'polypeptide(L)'
;MNNEIFLKLLRSHFDERNAQMIEKFSLEKHRVKSSYVMDLSSNIMLLHAVVKMELMESSDIIVETAFDVVKSEYLISNYAQIRKACSSAYMERASEIEEIFLQNVAYLEKKSQNTERMNPYTPLADFEFLQLVEINEKVSVAYQEHIIQHSRNLTPCKKEKIC
;
A
#
# COMPACT_ATOMS: atom_id res chain seq x y z
N MET A 1 19.32 0.44 -6.76
CA MET A 1 18.49 0.54 -5.55
C MET A 1 19.20 -0.18 -4.41
N ASN A 2 19.24 0.40 -3.20
CA ASN A 2 19.75 -0.34 -2.05
C ASN A 2 18.58 -1.13 -1.41
N ASN A 3 18.40 -2.38 -1.84
CA ASN A 3 17.27 -3.21 -1.43
C ASN A 3 17.23 -3.46 0.08
N GLU A 4 18.38 -3.54 0.73
CA GLU A 4 18.44 -3.78 2.18
C GLU A 4 17.92 -2.56 2.95
N ILE A 5 18.30 -1.34 2.52
CA ILE A 5 17.79 -0.10 3.12
C ILE A 5 16.30 0.06 2.82
N PHE A 6 15.88 -0.21 1.59
CA PHE A 6 14.47 -0.18 1.16
C PHE A 6 13.59 -1.02 2.10
N LEU A 7 13.92 -2.31 2.27
CA LEU A 7 13.13 -3.22 3.10
C LEU A 7 13.15 -2.84 4.58
N LYS A 8 14.28 -2.33 5.09
CA LYS A 8 14.37 -1.85 6.49
C LYS A 8 13.46 -0.64 6.74
N LEU A 9 13.43 0.32 5.82
CA LEU A 9 12.56 1.48 5.94
C LEU A 9 11.08 1.09 5.85
N LEU A 10 10.71 0.24 4.88
CA LEU A 10 9.36 -0.29 4.78
C LEU A 10 8.91 -0.98 6.07
N ARG A 11 9.76 -1.83 6.66
CA ARG A 11 9.42 -2.49 7.91
C ARG A 11 9.14 -1.49 9.03
N SER A 12 9.97 -0.44 9.14
CA SER A 12 9.76 0.62 10.12
C SER A 12 8.41 1.34 9.93
N HIS A 13 8.00 1.62 8.69
CA HIS A 13 6.70 2.23 8.42
C HIS A 13 5.54 1.29 8.75
N PHE A 14 5.67 0.00 8.41
CA PHE A 14 4.57 -0.95 8.54
C PHE A 14 4.36 -1.47 9.96
N ASP A 15 5.42 -1.55 10.79
CA ASP A 15 5.27 -1.98 12.19
C ASP A 15 4.33 -1.06 12.98
N GLU A 16 4.44 0.26 12.80
CA GLU A 16 3.55 1.23 13.44
C GLU A 16 2.10 1.08 12.95
N ARG A 17 1.92 0.97 11.64
CA ARG A 17 0.59 0.84 11.04
C ARG A 17 -0.09 -0.47 11.41
N ASN A 18 0.67 -1.55 11.53
CA ASN A 18 0.18 -2.84 12.04
C ASN A 18 -0.37 -2.69 13.46
N ALA A 19 0.36 -2.02 14.35
CA ALA A 19 -0.11 -1.79 15.71
C ALA A 19 -1.43 -1.00 15.73
N GLN A 20 -1.53 0.07 14.93
CA GLN A 20 -2.74 0.88 14.81
C GLN A 20 -3.93 0.09 14.21
N MET A 21 -3.68 -0.74 13.20
CA MET A 21 -4.71 -1.58 12.58
C MET A 21 -5.24 -2.64 13.56
N ILE A 22 -4.35 -3.30 14.30
CA ILE A 22 -4.73 -4.28 15.35
C ILE A 22 -5.56 -3.59 16.44
N GLU A 23 -5.19 -2.37 16.84
CA GLU A 23 -5.96 -1.58 17.81
C GLU A 23 -7.37 -1.28 17.30
N LYS A 24 -7.51 -0.80 16.05
CA LYS A 24 -8.81 -0.54 15.41
C LYS A 24 -9.68 -1.80 15.36
N PHE A 25 -9.11 -2.93 14.95
CA PHE A 25 -9.83 -4.21 14.93
C PHE A 25 -10.25 -4.67 16.33
N SER A 26 -9.40 -4.45 17.34
CA SER A 26 -9.70 -4.81 18.73
C SER A 26 -10.84 -3.96 19.30
N LEU A 27 -10.85 -2.65 19.02
CA LEU A 27 -11.92 -1.74 19.41
C LEU A 27 -13.27 -2.14 18.78
N GLU A 28 -13.28 -2.40 17.48
CA GLU A 28 -14.49 -2.84 16.78
C GLU A 28 -14.96 -4.21 17.27
N LYS A 29 -14.04 -5.16 17.54
CA LYS A 29 -14.36 -6.44 18.18
C LYS A 29 -15.02 -6.27 19.54
N HIS A 30 -14.54 -5.34 20.37
CA HIS A 30 -15.18 -5.03 21.65
C HIS A 30 -16.57 -4.42 21.47
N ARG A 31 -16.69 -3.46 20.55
CA ARG A 31 -17.96 -2.81 20.21
C ARG A 31 -19.01 -3.83 19.78
N VAL A 32 -18.70 -4.74 18.86
CA VAL A 32 -19.62 -5.80 18.41
C VAL A 32 -20.05 -6.72 19.55
N LYS A 33 -19.14 -7.10 20.46
CA LYS A 33 -19.49 -7.93 21.63
C LYS A 33 -20.42 -7.22 22.61
N SER A 34 -20.28 -5.90 22.75
CA SER A 34 -21.05 -5.08 23.71
C SER A 34 -22.43 -4.67 23.18
N SER A 35 -22.59 -4.52 21.86
CA SER A 35 -23.85 -4.18 21.24
C SER A 35 -24.68 -5.44 21.01
N TYR A 36 -25.59 -5.77 21.93
CA TYR A 36 -26.42 -6.98 21.86
C TYR A 36 -27.34 -7.08 20.62
N VAL A 37 -27.42 -6.05 19.74
CA VAL A 37 -28.40 -5.97 18.63
C VAL A 37 -27.91 -5.24 17.35
N MET A 38 -26.66 -4.81 17.18
CA MET A 38 -26.29 -4.04 15.96
C MET A 38 -25.92 -4.92 14.76
N ASP A 39 -26.48 -4.56 13.60
CA ASP A 39 -26.31 -5.17 12.27
C ASP A 39 -24.86 -5.57 11.99
N LEU A 40 -24.61 -6.89 12.08
CA LEU A 40 -23.29 -7.51 11.91
C LEU A 40 -22.67 -7.18 10.55
N SER A 41 -23.53 -6.96 9.53
CA SER A 41 -23.13 -6.58 8.17
C SER A 41 -22.43 -5.23 8.15
N SER A 42 -23.03 -4.22 8.81
CA SER A 42 -22.47 -2.86 8.91
C SER A 42 -21.09 -2.81 9.58
N ASN A 43 -20.85 -3.65 10.58
CA ASN A 43 -19.55 -3.69 11.26
C ASN A 43 -18.47 -4.40 10.42
N ILE A 44 -18.83 -5.44 9.66
CA ILE A 44 -17.90 -6.11 8.74
C ILE A 44 -17.50 -5.16 7.60
N MET A 45 -18.44 -4.37 7.08
CA MET A 45 -18.15 -3.35 6.08
C MET A 45 -17.12 -2.33 6.57
N LEU A 46 -17.23 -1.86 7.82
CA LEU A 46 -16.25 -0.95 8.41
C LEU A 46 -14.86 -1.59 8.52
N LEU A 47 -14.79 -2.87 8.90
CA LEU A 47 -13.52 -3.60 9.01
C LEU A 47 -12.86 -3.79 7.64
N HIS A 48 -13.63 -4.12 6.61
CA HIS A 48 -13.15 -4.19 5.22
C HIS A 48 -12.70 -2.81 4.71
N ALA A 49 -13.37 -1.72 5.11
CA ALA A 49 -12.95 -0.37 4.75
C ALA A 49 -11.59 0.00 5.37
N VAL A 50 -11.32 -0.41 6.62
CA VAL A 50 -10.02 -0.24 7.27
C VAL A 50 -8.92 -0.97 6.49
N VAL A 51 -9.17 -2.22 6.06
CA VAL A 51 -8.22 -2.99 5.24
C VAL A 51 -7.95 -2.30 3.90
N LYS A 52 -9.00 -1.85 3.20
CA LYS A 52 -8.85 -1.18 1.90
C LYS A 52 -8.04 0.12 2.01
N MET A 53 -8.28 0.90 3.05
CA MET A 53 -7.51 2.11 3.35
C MET A 53 -6.04 1.77 3.62
N GLU A 54 -5.77 0.73 4.40
CA GLU A 54 -4.41 0.29 4.71
C GLU A 54 -3.63 -0.18 3.47
N LEU A 55 -4.31 -0.89 2.56
CA LEU A 55 -3.74 -1.31 1.27
C LEU A 55 -3.41 -0.10 0.38
N MET A 56 -4.32 0.89 0.30
CA MET A 56 -4.07 2.12 -0.45
C MET A 56 -2.85 2.87 0.09
N GLU A 57 -2.82 3.15 1.39
CA GLU A 57 -1.73 3.91 2.00
C GLU A 57 -0.40 3.13 1.95
N SER A 58 -0.44 1.80 2.01
CA SER A 58 0.75 0.95 1.80
C SER A 58 1.33 1.15 0.40
N SER A 59 0.50 1.34 -0.63
CA SER A 59 0.98 1.59 -2.00
C SER A 59 1.80 2.87 -2.08
N ASP A 60 1.37 3.95 -1.42
CA ASP A 60 2.05 5.24 -1.42
C ASP A 60 3.40 5.14 -0.71
N ILE A 61 3.41 4.58 0.51
CA ILE A 61 4.63 4.38 1.31
C ILE A 61 5.68 3.58 0.53
N ILE A 62 5.25 2.54 -0.18
CA ILE A 62 6.17 1.69 -0.97
C ILE A 62 6.84 2.49 -2.08
N VAL A 63 6.06 3.27 -2.83
CA VAL A 63 6.60 4.06 -3.93
C VAL A 63 7.51 5.16 -3.40
N GLU A 64 7.07 5.93 -2.41
CA GLU A 64 7.87 7.00 -1.79
C GLU A 64 9.21 6.46 -1.27
N THR A 65 9.17 5.39 -0.46
CA THR A 65 10.39 4.78 0.11
C THR A 65 11.33 4.26 -0.99
N ALA A 66 10.79 3.73 -2.08
CA ALA A 66 11.61 3.23 -3.19
C ALA A 66 12.38 4.37 -3.89
N PHE A 67 11.75 5.53 -4.08
CA PHE A 67 12.39 6.68 -4.71
C PHE A 67 13.33 7.45 -3.77
N ASP A 68 13.13 7.37 -2.45
CA ASP A 68 14.04 7.95 -1.46
C ASP A 68 15.41 7.25 -1.42
N VAL A 69 15.46 5.95 -1.70
CA VAL A 69 16.68 5.14 -1.61
C VAL A 69 17.35 4.87 -2.96
N VAL A 70 16.76 5.33 -4.06
CA VAL A 70 17.36 5.23 -5.39
C VAL A 70 18.21 6.46 -5.65
N LYS A 71 19.50 6.24 -5.92
CA LYS A 71 20.41 7.29 -6.39
C LYS A 71 20.02 7.75 -7.79
N SER A 72 19.93 9.07 -8.00
CA SER A 72 19.49 9.72 -9.24
C SER A 72 20.21 9.20 -10.50
N GLU A 73 21.53 8.99 -10.38
CA GLU A 73 22.43 8.52 -11.45
C GLU A 73 22.10 7.10 -11.96
N TYR A 74 21.32 6.34 -11.19
CA TYR A 74 21.02 4.94 -11.44
C TYR A 74 19.55 4.69 -11.82
N LEU A 75 18.68 5.72 -11.88
CA LEU A 75 17.25 5.53 -12.14
C LEU A 75 16.95 4.89 -13.49
N ILE A 76 17.55 5.42 -14.56
CA ILE A 76 17.20 5.03 -15.94
C ILE A 76 17.51 3.56 -16.19
N SER A 77 18.65 3.08 -15.68
CA SER A 77 19.08 1.68 -15.84
C SER A 77 18.36 0.70 -14.91
N ASN A 78 17.65 1.19 -13.87
CA ASN A 78 17.05 0.33 -12.86
C ASN A 78 15.51 0.41 -12.78
N TYR A 79 14.85 1.15 -13.67
CA TYR A 79 13.39 1.33 -13.66
C TYR A 79 12.61 0.01 -13.54
N ALA A 80 12.96 -1.00 -14.36
CA ALA A 80 12.31 -2.31 -14.30
C ALA A 80 12.53 -3.04 -12.96
N GLN A 81 13.70 -2.86 -12.34
CA GLN A 81 14.01 -3.45 -11.04
C GLN A 81 13.26 -2.75 -9.90
N ILE A 82 13.15 -1.43 -9.96
CA ILE A 82 12.38 -0.62 -9.01
C ILE A 82 10.91 -1.04 -9.06
N ARG A 83 10.31 -1.07 -10.26
CA ARG A 83 8.93 -1.53 -10.46
C ARG A 83 8.70 -2.92 -9.88
N LYS A 84 9.59 -3.88 -10.18
CA LYS A 84 9.49 -5.25 -9.65
C LYS A 84 9.56 -5.26 -8.12
N ALA A 85 10.47 -4.51 -7.51
CA ALA A 85 10.59 -4.47 -6.06
C ALA A 85 9.37 -3.85 -5.37
N CYS A 86 8.81 -2.76 -5.92
CA CYS A 86 7.57 -2.18 -5.39
C CYS A 86 6.41 -3.17 -5.46
N SER A 87 6.23 -3.86 -6.59
CA SER A 87 5.20 -4.89 -6.74
C SER A 87 5.40 -6.06 -5.75
N SER A 88 6.64 -6.55 -5.58
CA SER A 88 6.93 -7.62 -4.64
C SER A 88 6.67 -7.20 -3.19
N ALA A 89 7.12 -6.01 -2.79
CA ALA A 89 6.88 -5.48 -1.45
C ALA A 89 5.38 -5.31 -1.17
N TYR A 90 4.60 -4.89 -2.17
CA TYR A 90 3.16 -4.74 -2.01
C TYR A 90 2.45 -6.08 -1.84
N MET A 91 2.83 -7.11 -2.60
CA MET A 91 2.25 -8.45 -2.45
C MET A 91 2.54 -9.02 -1.06
N GLU A 92 3.76 -8.86 -0.56
CA GLU A 92 4.12 -9.25 0.82
C GLU A 92 3.30 -8.47 1.85
N ARG A 93 3.13 -7.16 1.64
CA ARG A 93 2.34 -6.30 2.53
C ARG A 93 0.86 -6.66 2.53
N ALA A 94 0.27 -6.93 1.37
CA ALA A 94 -1.12 -7.33 1.24
C ALA A 94 -1.38 -8.65 1.99
N SER A 95 -0.49 -9.62 1.85
CA SER A 95 -0.58 -10.90 2.57
C SER A 95 -0.49 -10.72 4.10
N GLU A 96 0.38 -9.82 4.58
CA GLU A 96 0.49 -9.51 6.02
C GLU A 96 -0.81 -8.85 6.54
N ILE A 97 -1.38 -7.90 5.80
CA ILE A 97 -2.64 -7.24 6.17
C ILE A 97 -3.79 -8.25 6.21
N GLU A 98 -3.87 -9.14 5.22
CA GLU A 98 -4.86 -10.22 5.18
C GLU A 98 -4.72 -11.14 6.40
N GLU A 99 -3.49 -11.52 6.75
CA GLU A 99 -3.24 -12.35 7.94
C GLU A 99 -3.72 -11.66 9.23
N ILE A 100 -3.38 -10.38 9.42
CA ILE A 100 -3.83 -9.61 10.59
C ILE A 100 -5.37 -9.52 10.61
N PHE A 101 -5.99 -9.27 9.47
CA PHE A 101 -7.44 -9.23 9.35
C PHE A 101 -8.08 -10.57 9.75
N LEU A 102 -7.60 -11.69 9.20
CA LEU A 102 -8.11 -13.03 9.50
C LEU A 102 -7.94 -13.39 10.98
N GLN A 103 -6.78 -13.12 11.58
CA GLN A 103 -6.52 -13.39 13.00
C GLN A 103 -7.49 -12.63 13.92
N ASN A 104 -7.92 -11.44 13.52
CA ASN A 104 -8.72 -10.55 14.37
C ASN A 104 -10.23 -10.61 14.08
N VAL A 105 -10.63 -10.89 12.84
CA VAL A 105 -12.00 -10.68 12.33
C VAL A 105 -12.68 -11.95 11.82
N ALA A 106 -11.95 -13.05 11.53
CA ALA A 106 -12.53 -14.27 10.93
C ALA A 106 -13.73 -14.86 11.72
N TYR A 107 -13.77 -14.66 13.04
CA TYR A 107 -14.90 -15.11 13.87
C TYR A 107 -16.20 -14.33 13.63
N LEU A 108 -16.14 -13.10 13.11
CA LEU A 108 -17.29 -12.28 12.74
C LEU A 108 -17.83 -12.66 11.37
N GLU A 109 -16.96 -12.94 10.40
CA GLU A 109 -17.36 -13.40 9.06
C GLU A 109 -18.13 -14.73 9.16
N LYS A 110 -17.65 -15.69 9.96
CA LYS A 110 -18.34 -16.96 10.22
C LYS A 110 -19.73 -16.78 10.84
N LYS A 111 -19.96 -15.74 11.65
CA LYS A 111 -21.28 -15.41 12.22
C LYS A 111 -22.22 -14.74 11.20
N SER A 112 -21.66 -14.07 10.19
CA SER A 112 -22.42 -13.32 9.18
C SER A 112 -22.82 -14.11 7.94
N GLN A 113 -22.19 -15.28 7.70
CA GLN A 113 -22.55 -16.22 6.63
C GLN A 113 -24.01 -16.74 6.72
N ASN A 114 -24.76 -16.34 7.75
CA ASN A 114 -26.20 -16.60 7.87
C ASN A 114 -27.11 -15.58 7.16
N THR A 115 -26.58 -14.65 6.34
CA THR A 115 -27.44 -13.70 5.64
C THR A 115 -26.93 -13.34 4.25
N GLU A 116 -27.75 -13.62 3.24
CA GLU A 116 -27.64 -13.36 1.80
C GLU A 116 -27.55 -11.86 1.40
N ARG A 117 -27.01 -10.99 2.27
CA ARG A 117 -26.95 -9.53 2.04
C ARG A 117 -25.55 -8.98 1.79
N MET A 118 -24.53 -9.83 1.64
CA MET A 118 -23.19 -9.39 1.27
C MET A 118 -22.95 -9.48 -0.25
N ASN A 119 -23.61 -8.63 -1.05
CA ASN A 119 -22.90 -7.97 -2.16
C ASN A 119 -23.69 -6.83 -2.81
N PRO A 120 -23.06 -5.65 -2.96
CA PRO A 120 -22.61 -5.28 -4.31
C PRO A 120 -21.23 -4.58 -4.35
N TYR A 121 -20.24 -5.03 -3.57
CA TYR A 121 -18.90 -4.40 -3.51
C TYR A 121 -17.79 -5.30 -4.08
N THR A 122 -16.76 -4.66 -4.62
CA THR A 122 -15.53 -5.31 -5.07
C THR A 122 -14.94 -6.17 -3.94
N PRO A 123 -14.82 -7.50 -4.14
CA PRO A 123 -14.11 -8.42 -3.26
C PRO A 123 -12.72 -7.89 -2.88
N LEU A 124 -12.22 -8.27 -1.69
CA LEU A 124 -10.91 -7.81 -1.23
C LEU A 124 -9.78 -8.19 -2.21
N ALA A 125 -9.82 -9.42 -2.75
CA ALA A 125 -8.87 -9.87 -3.76
C ALA A 125 -8.90 -9.01 -5.05
N ASP A 126 -10.08 -8.61 -5.51
CA ASP A 126 -10.22 -7.74 -6.68
C ASP A 126 -9.67 -6.33 -6.38
N PHE A 127 -9.82 -5.86 -5.15
CA PHE A 127 -9.26 -4.58 -4.70
C PHE A 127 -7.74 -4.62 -4.60
N GLU A 128 -7.16 -5.68 -4.05
CA GLU A 128 -5.71 -5.90 -3.99
C GLU A 128 -5.07 -5.89 -5.38
N PHE A 129 -5.72 -6.55 -6.35
CA PHE A 129 -5.28 -6.52 -7.74
C PHE A 129 -5.29 -5.10 -8.32
N LEU A 130 -6.36 -4.32 -8.07
CA LEU A 130 -6.43 -2.92 -8.52
C LEU A 130 -5.31 -2.07 -7.93
N GLN A 131 -4.98 -2.25 -6.65
CA GLN A 131 -3.87 -1.54 -6.02
C GLN A 131 -2.51 -1.95 -6.57
N LEU A 132 -2.33 -3.21 -6.98
CA LEU A 132 -1.11 -3.64 -7.66
C LEU A 132 -0.95 -2.97 -9.04
N VAL A 133 -2.06 -2.77 -9.76
CA VAL A 133 -2.07 -1.97 -11.00
C VAL A 133 -1.70 -0.52 -10.70
N GLU A 134 -2.32 0.06 -9.68
CA GLU A 134 -2.07 1.44 -9.21
C GLU A 134 -0.60 1.67 -8.86
N ILE A 135 0.05 0.73 -8.19
CA ILE A 135 1.50 0.83 -7.88
C ILE A 135 2.33 0.98 -9.14
N ASN A 136 1.99 0.26 -10.21
CA ASN A 136 2.75 0.38 -11.45
C ASN A 136 2.60 1.76 -12.07
N GLU A 137 1.41 2.35 -11.98
CA GLU A 137 1.14 3.72 -12.43
C GLU A 137 1.89 4.74 -11.58
N LYS A 138 1.78 4.65 -10.24
CA LYS A 138 2.48 5.53 -9.29
C LYS A 138 4.00 5.48 -9.47
N VAL A 139 4.59 4.30 -9.64
CA VAL A 139 6.02 4.16 -9.94
C VAL A 139 6.39 4.82 -11.26
N SER A 140 5.54 4.72 -12.28
CA SER A 140 5.77 5.37 -13.58
C SER A 140 5.69 6.89 -13.47
N VAL A 141 4.73 7.43 -12.72
CA VAL A 141 4.58 8.87 -12.48
C VAL A 141 5.79 9.40 -11.70
N ALA A 142 6.12 8.78 -10.56
CA ALA A 142 7.27 9.18 -9.74
C ALA A 142 8.58 9.14 -10.53
N TYR A 143 8.74 8.13 -11.41
CA TYR A 143 9.88 8.06 -12.32
C TYR A 143 9.96 9.25 -13.28
N GLN A 144 8.85 9.61 -13.92
CA GLN A 144 8.79 10.74 -14.85
C GLN A 144 9.09 12.06 -14.13
N GLU A 145 8.50 12.28 -12.95
CA GLU A 145 8.74 13.47 -12.13
C GLU A 145 10.21 13.58 -11.73
N HIS A 146 10.82 12.48 -11.29
CA HIS A 146 12.22 12.45 -10.91
C HIS A 146 13.14 12.82 -12.08
N ILE A 147 12.87 12.32 -13.29
CA ILE A 147 13.62 12.69 -14.51
C ILE A 147 13.46 14.17 -14.83
N ILE A 148 12.24 14.72 -14.75
CA ILE A 148 12.00 16.15 -15.03
C ILE A 148 12.77 17.04 -14.05
N GLN A 149 12.78 16.68 -12.77
CA GLN A 149 13.51 17.44 -11.75
C GLN A 149 15.03 17.43 -11.99
N HIS A 150 15.60 16.29 -12.38
CA HIS A 150 17.05 16.15 -12.56
C HIS A 150 17.54 16.61 -13.95
N SER A 151 16.69 16.56 -14.98
CA SER A 151 17.00 17.12 -16.31
C SER A 151 17.00 18.65 -16.34
N ARG A 152 16.19 19.31 -15.49
CA ARG A 152 16.21 20.77 -15.32
C ARG A 152 17.52 21.30 -14.71
N ASN A 153 18.29 20.45 -14.02
CA ASN A 153 19.62 20.80 -13.50
C ASN A 153 20.74 20.71 -14.56
N LEU A 154 20.46 20.21 -15.76
CA LEU A 154 21.37 20.25 -16.90
C LEU A 154 21.08 21.50 -17.75
N THR A 155 21.41 22.69 -17.23
CA THR A 155 21.42 23.90 -18.07
C THR A 155 22.61 23.81 -19.04
N PRO A 156 22.47 24.17 -20.33
CA PRO A 156 23.49 23.89 -21.34
C PRO A 156 24.78 24.65 -21.06
N CYS A 157 25.94 23.99 -21.22
CA CYS A 157 27.21 24.67 -21.39
C CYS A 157 27.04 25.78 -22.43
N LYS A 158 27.36 27.01 -22.02
CA LYS A 158 27.31 28.22 -22.83
C LYS A 158 27.81 27.91 -24.24
N LYS A 159 26.99 28.21 -25.25
CA LYS A 159 27.47 28.35 -26.63
C LYS A 159 28.63 29.36 -26.60
N GLU A 160 29.85 28.89 -26.77
CA GLU A 160 30.95 29.74 -27.18
C GLU A 160 30.59 30.30 -28.54
N LYS A 161 30.22 31.59 -28.57
CA LYS A 161 30.26 32.37 -29.81
C LYS A 161 31.73 32.56 -30.13
N ILE A 162 32.23 31.78 -31.07
CA ILE A 162 33.42 32.13 -31.82
C ILE A 162 32.99 33.27 -32.75
N CYS A 163 33.46 34.48 -32.44
CA CYS A 163 33.56 35.60 -33.37
C CYS A 163 35.03 35.81 -33.69
#